data_AF-A0A3B9F092-F1
#
_entry.id   AF-A0A3B9F092-F1
#
_cell.length_a   1.000
_cell.length_b   1.000
_cell.length_c   1.000
_cell.angle_alpha   90.00
_cell.angle_beta   90.00
_cell.angle_gamma   90.00
#
_symmetry.space_group_name_H-M   'P 1'
#
loop_
_entity.id
_entity.type
_entity.pdbx_description
1 polymer ?
#
loop_
_entity_poly.entity_id
_entity_poly.type
_entity_poly.pdbx_seq_one_letter_code
_entity_poly.pdbx_strand_id
1 'polypeptide(L)'
;MKKVFPFILLITVMALSCKKDDGNGGGNGAPYPTDNLTLEAKTNSFMLVPYAPGSQSSITSQILAKEFENKYGDLFTHLNMVAGVGHPFYSFTADSILKHFGNPPSFLLNGQVYTDFEVMQEAIELAELKKPVISVVHKVTENDTSWIVDAKIEFYKDTSSNRFTIETYMVLEVPGIVNGEIDLRFPIVTDVINQDDKRSFWTRDIPSLDSSEIVARVNDTYIHNNVVYKNFNKKNPFGTNLAD
;
A
#
# COMPACT_ATOMS: atom_id res chain seq x y z
N MET A 1 -37.30 20.77 -55.84
CA MET A 1 -36.55 19.63 -55.28
C MET A 1 -36.52 19.77 -53.76
N LYS A 2 -37.36 19.00 -53.07
CA LYS A 2 -37.46 18.97 -51.61
C LYS A 2 -36.72 17.72 -51.14
N LYS A 3 -35.68 17.87 -50.32
CA LYS A 3 -34.96 16.74 -49.71
C LYS A 3 -35.53 16.52 -48.31
N VAL A 4 -36.09 15.34 -48.11
CA VAL A 4 -36.45 14.73 -46.83
C VAL A 4 -35.66 13.42 -46.75
N PHE A 5 -35.37 13.00 -45.51
CA PHE A 5 -34.74 11.77 -45.01
C PHE A 5 -33.25 11.89 -44.60
N PRO A 6 -32.82 11.20 -43.51
CA PRO A 6 -33.53 10.99 -42.25
C PRO A 6 -32.69 11.06 -40.96
N PHE A 7 -33.44 11.14 -39.87
CA PHE A 7 -33.15 10.68 -38.51
C PHE A 7 -32.47 9.29 -38.46
N ILE A 8 -31.68 9.06 -37.40
CA ILE A 8 -31.00 7.82 -36.96
C ILE A 8 -29.53 7.68 -37.40
N LEU A 9 -28.64 8.25 -36.56
CA LEU A 9 -27.44 7.57 -36.05
C LEU A 9 -27.05 8.23 -34.72
N LEU A 10 -27.53 7.66 -33.60
CA LEU A 10 -26.70 7.03 -32.56
C LEU A 10 -25.73 8.02 -31.90
N ILE A 11 -26.11 8.70 -30.81
CA ILE A 11 -25.99 8.20 -29.42
C ILE A 11 -24.72 7.35 -29.22
N THR A 12 -23.54 7.93 -29.43
CA THR A 12 -22.27 7.31 -29.01
C THR A 12 -21.15 8.31 -28.70
N VAL A 13 -21.47 9.49 -28.16
CA VAL A 13 -20.45 10.49 -27.75
C VAL A 13 -20.62 10.97 -26.30
N MET A 14 -21.42 10.28 -25.47
CA MET A 14 -21.54 10.61 -24.03
C MET A 14 -20.97 9.54 -23.08
N ALA A 15 -20.24 8.54 -23.59
CA ALA A 15 -19.74 7.43 -22.78
C ALA A 15 -18.21 7.44 -22.53
N LEU A 16 -17.50 8.56 -22.72
CA LEU A 16 -16.04 8.62 -22.49
C LEU A 16 -15.55 9.86 -21.71
N SER A 17 -16.40 10.46 -20.88
CA SER A 17 -15.96 11.53 -19.96
C SER A 17 -16.47 11.38 -18.53
N CYS A 18 -16.71 10.15 -18.08
CA CYS A 18 -16.54 9.86 -16.66
C CYS A 18 -15.19 9.19 -16.52
N LYS A 19 -14.29 9.88 -15.80
CA LYS A 19 -13.14 9.26 -15.15
C LYS A 19 -13.63 7.97 -14.49
N LYS A 20 -12.82 6.91 -14.54
CA LYS A 20 -12.94 5.79 -13.61
C LYS A 20 -12.83 6.40 -12.21
N ASP A 21 -13.99 6.72 -11.63
CA ASP A 21 -14.14 6.83 -10.20
C ASP A 21 -13.78 5.45 -9.65
N ASP A 22 -12.92 5.46 -8.63
CA ASP A 22 -12.72 4.35 -7.73
C ASP A 22 -14.07 3.72 -7.38
N GLY A 23 -14.09 2.41 -7.09
CA GLY A 23 -15.29 1.62 -6.76
C GLY A 23 -16.03 2.05 -5.48
N ASN A 24 -16.16 3.34 -5.21
CA ASN A 24 -16.98 3.93 -4.17
C ASN A 24 -18.46 3.85 -4.57
N GLY A 25 -19.04 2.67 -4.32
CA GLY A 25 -20.48 2.44 -4.37
C GLY A 25 -21.22 3.35 -3.39
N GLY A 26 -21.60 4.55 -3.85
CA GLY A 26 -22.61 5.42 -3.27
C GLY A 26 -24.01 4.90 -3.60
N GLY A 27 -24.40 3.78 -3.00
CA GLY A 27 -25.77 3.30 -3.03
C GLY A 27 -26.50 3.72 -1.76
N ASN A 28 -27.35 4.74 -1.84
CA ASN A 28 -28.29 5.10 -0.77
C ASN A 28 -29.29 3.94 -0.57
N GLY A 29 -29.02 3.04 0.37
CA GLY A 29 -29.92 1.93 0.72
C GLY A 29 -29.27 0.67 1.31
N ALA A 30 -27.94 0.56 1.30
CA ALA A 30 -27.24 -0.57 1.93
C ALA A 30 -27.19 -0.43 3.46
N PRO A 31 -27.54 -1.48 4.26
CA PRO A 31 -27.43 -1.44 5.71
C PRO A 31 -25.99 -1.28 6.22
N TYR A 32 -24.98 -1.72 5.47
CA TYR A 32 -23.57 -1.51 5.81
C TYR A 32 -22.78 -0.81 4.69
N PRO A 33 -21.78 0.04 5.03
CA PRO A 33 -20.94 0.72 4.04
C PRO A 33 -20.21 -0.23 3.07
N THR A 34 -20.01 -1.48 3.47
CA THR A 34 -19.29 -2.52 2.74
C THR A 34 -20.16 -3.36 1.79
N ASP A 35 -21.49 -3.22 1.80
CA ASP A 35 -22.36 -4.17 1.06
C ASP A 35 -22.11 -4.16 -0.45
N ASN A 36 -21.79 -2.99 -0.99
CA ASN A 36 -21.50 -2.79 -2.41
C ASN A 36 -20.05 -3.15 -2.79
N LEU A 37 -19.22 -3.57 -1.84
CA LEU A 37 -17.85 -3.98 -2.14
C LEU A 37 -17.83 -5.42 -2.65
N THR A 38 -17.17 -5.62 -3.78
CA THR A 38 -16.91 -6.95 -4.35
C THR A 38 -15.66 -7.53 -3.71
N LEU A 39 -15.75 -8.79 -3.28
CA LEU A 39 -14.60 -9.57 -2.86
C LEU A 39 -14.14 -10.42 -4.04
N GLU A 40 -12.86 -10.30 -4.37
CA GLU A 40 -12.24 -11.12 -5.40
C GLU A 40 -11.46 -12.27 -4.76
N ALA A 41 -11.58 -13.46 -5.33
CA ALA A 41 -10.84 -14.64 -4.90
C ALA A 41 -9.39 -14.61 -5.43
N LYS A 42 -8.62 -13.61 -5.00
CA LYS A 42 -7.21 -13.41 -5.37
C LYS A 42 -6.31 -13.45 -4.13
N THR A 43 -5.08 -13.92 -4.30
CA THR A 43 -4.06 -13.90 -3.26
C THR A 43 -3.13 -12.73 -3.51
N ASN A 44 -3.15 -11.75 -2.60
CA ASN A 44 -2.24 -10.61 -2.65
C ASN A 44 -0.94 -10.94 -1.92
N SER A 45 0.13 -10.29 -2.35
CA SER A 45 1.44 -10.35 -1.72
C SER A 45 1.68 -9.13 -0.84
N PHE A 46 2.09 -9.40 0.39
CA PHE A 46 2.28 -8.38 1.42
C PHE A 46 3.72 -8.37 1.93
N MET A 47 4.40 -7.24 1.77
CA MET A 47 5.79 -7.06 2.17
C MET A 47 5.93 -6.16 3.40
N LEU A 48 6.55 -6.64 4.48
CA LEU A 48 7.02 -5.79 5.57
C LEU A 48 8.50 -5.47 5.34
N VAL A 49 8.84 -4.20 5.41
CA VAL A 49 10.17 -3.66 5.15
C VAL A 49 10.71 -3.03 6.43
N PRO A 50 11.77 -3.57 7.04
CA PRO A 50 12.51 -2.85 8.07
C PRO A 50 13.06 -1.55 7.47
N TYR A 51 12.57 -0.41 7.98
CA TYR A 51 12.83 0.89 7.40
C TYR A 51 13.55 1.79 8.41
N ALA A 52 14.70 2.31 8.00
CA ALA A 52 15.52 3.23 8.78
C ALA A 52 15.59 4.56 8.01
N PRO A 53 14.76 5.55 8.37
CA PRO A 53 14.80 6.86 7.71
C PRO A 53 16.17 7.49 7.98
N GLY A 54 17.00 7.58 6.93
CA GLY A 54 18.40 7.96 7.06
C GLY A 54 19.42 6.93 6.55
N SER A 55 19.01 5.67 6.36
CA SER A 55 19.91 4.61 5.87
C SER A 55 19.83 4.47 4.36
N GLN A 56 20.96 4.47 3.66
CA GLN A 56 21.01 4.22 2.21
C GLN A 56 20.29 2.92 1.80
N SER A 57 20.33 1.88 2.63
CA SER A 57 19.60 0.61 2.37
C SER A 57 18.10 0.82 2.22
N SER A 58 17.53 1.80 2.93
CA SER A 58 16.10 2.11 2.87
C SER A 58 15.68 2.78 1.56
N ILE A 59 16.59 3.41 0.80
CA ILE A 59 16.30 3.83 -0.58
C ILE A 59 16.15 2.62 -1.47
N THR A 60 17.09 1.66 -1.38
CA THR A 60 17.04 0.44 -2.20
C THR A 60 15.74 -0.32 -1.97
N SER A 61 15.33 -0.47 -0.71
CA SER A 61 14.06 -1.10 -0.35
C SER A 61 12.84 -0.34 -0.91
N GLN A 62 12.87 0.98 -0.96
CA GLN A 62 11.77 1.80 -1.50
C GLN A 62 11.67 1.70 -3.02
N ILE A 63 12.80 1.75 -3.73
CA ILE A 63 12.83 1.53 -5.18
C ILE A 63 12.27 0.14 -5.48
N LEU A 64 12.75 -0.87 -4.76
CA LEU A 64 12.28 -2.24 -4.91
C LEU A 64 10.76 -2.37 -4.70
N ALA A 65 10.24 -1.79 -3.62
CA ALA A 65 8.81 -1.83 -3.34
C ALA A 65 8.00 -1.17 -4.46
N LYS A 66 8.47 -0.03 -4.98
CA LYS A 66 7.84 0.65 -6.13
C LYS A 66 7.90 -0.17 -7.42
N GLU A 67 8.99 -0.90 -7.67
CA GLU A 67 9.05 -1.82 -8.82
C GLU A 67 7.98 -2.90 -8.70
N PHE A 68 7.80 -3.50 -7.52
CA PHE A 68 6.76 -4.50 -7.31
C PHE A 68 5.35 -3.91 -7.38
N GLU A 69 5.11 -2.73 -6.82
CA GLU A 69 3.82 -2.02 -6.97
C GLU A 69 3.52 -1.72 -8.43
N ASN A 70 4.51 -1.28 -9.20
CA ASN A 70 4.34 -1.02 -10.63
C ASN A 70 4.06 -2.31 -11.43
N LYS A 71 4.76 -3.41 -11.12
CA LYS A 71 4.62 -4.68 -11.83
C LYS A 71 3.31 -5.41 -11.51
N TYR A 72 2.92 -5.45 -10.24
CA TYR A 72 1.82 -6.28 -9.74
C TYR A 72 0.55 -5.48 -9.41
N GLY A 73 0.62 -4.15 -9.37
CA GLY A 73 -0.52 -3.28 -9.07
C GLY A 73 -1.18 -3.64 -7.74
N ASP A 74 -2.51 -3.75 -7.74
CA ASP A 74 -3.33 -4.05 -6.56
C ASP A 74 -3.05 -5.43 -5.91
N LEU A 75 -2.26 -6.29 -6.57
CA LEU A 75 -1.86 -7.61 -6.04
C LEU A 75 -0.66 -7.52 -5.09
N PHE A 76 0.02 -6.38 -5.01
CA PHE A 76 1.16 -6.18 -4.13
C PHE A 76 0.95 -4.95 -3.25
N THR A 77 1.28 -5.08 -1.97
CA THR A 77 1.34 -3.95 -1.06
C THR A 77 2.48 -4.13 -0.08
N HIS A 78 3.02 -3.02 0.42
CA HIS A 78 4.11 -3.07 1.39
C HIS A 78 3.89 -2.11 2.55
N LEU A 79 4.52 -2.39 3.69
CA LEU A 79 4.61 -1.50 4.85
C LEU A 79 6.06 -1.24 5.22
N ASN A 80 6.38 0.03 5.45
CA ASN A 80 7.66 0.44 6.00
C ASN A 80 7.59 0.53 7.52
N MET A 81 8.46 -0.25 8.17
CA MET A 81 8.44 -0.51 9.60
C MET A 81 9.61 0.21 10.27
N VAL A 82 9.32 1.31 10.97
CA VAL A 82 10.33 2.09 11.67
C VAL A 82 10.40 1.68 13.14
N ALA A 83 11.42 0.89 13.49
CA ALA A 83 11.63 0.39 14.86
C ALA A 83 12.65 1.22 15.68
N GLY A 84 13.29 2.24 15.09
CA GLY A 84 14.27 3.08 15.78
C GLY A 84 13.62 4.10 16.71
N VAL A 85 13.65 3.84 18.02
CA VAL A 85 13.14 4.77 19.06
C VAL A 85 13.84 6.14 18.91
N GLY A 86 13.05 7.20 18.93
CA GLY A 86 13.54 8.58 18.83
C GLY A 86 13.42 9.20 17.43
N HIS A 87 13.10 8.41 16.40
CA HIS A 87 12.77 8.94 15.08
C HIS A 87 11.31 9.46 15.04
N PRO A 88 10.98 10.57 14.36
CA PRO A 88 9.60 11.06 14.20
C PRO A 88 8.61 10.04 13.62
N PHE A 89 9.12 9.09 12.84
CA PHE A 89 8.33 7.99 12.24
C PHE A 89 8.27 6.72 13.08
N TYR A 90 8.89 6.70 14.27
CA TYR A 90 8.83 5.54 15.14
C TYR A 90 7.39 5.22 15.51
N SER A 91 7.04 3.93 15.40
CA SER A 91 5.77 3.40 15.90
C SER A 91 6.03 2.17 16.74
N PHE A 92 5.47 2.14 17.95
CA PHE A 92 5.52 0.96 18.82
C PHE A 92 4.90 -0.27 18.15
N THR A 93 3.88 -0.06 17.29
CA THR A 93 3.29 -1.13 16.48
C THR A 93 4.32 -1.72 15.53
N ALA A 94 5.06 -0.87 14.79
CA ALA A 94 6.06 -1.32 13.83
C ALA A 94 7.18 -2.11 14.52
N ASP A 95 7.69 -1.60 15.64
CA ASP A 95 8.71 -2.26 16.47
C ASP A 95 8.23 -3.61 17.02
N SER A 96 6.99 -3.68 17.53
CA SER A 96 6.43 -4.93 18.07
C SER A 96 6.27 -6.01 16.99
N ILE A 97 5.84 -5.64 15.80
CA ILE A 97 5.69 -6.57 14.67
C ILE A 97 7.06 -7.07 14.22
N LEU A 98 8.04 -6.19 14.01
CA LEU A 98 9.39 -6.62 13.61
C LEU A 98 10.02 -7.54 14.66
N LYS A 99 9.86 -7.25 15.95
CA LYS A 99 10.34 -8.10 17.05
C LYS A 99 9.75 -9.49 17.03
N HIS A 100 8.47 -9.63 16.66
CA HIS A 100 7.83 -10.94 16.54
C HIS A 100 8.51 -11.83 15.49
N PHE A 101 8.98 -11.23 14.40
CA PHE A 101 9.75 -11.92 13.37
C PHE A 101 11.26 -11.97 13.65
N GLY A 102 11.70 -11.60 14.86
CA GLY A 102 13.11 -11.64 15.25
C GLY A 102 13.95 -10.47 14.72
N ASN A 103 13.34 -9.35 14.34
CA ASN A 103 13.98 -8.20 13.71
C ASN A 103 14.81 -8.58 12.47
N PRO A 104 14.15 -9.13 11.43
CA PRO A 104 14.88 -9.59 10.25
C PRO A 104 15.64 -8.41 9.64
N PRO A 105 16.88 -8.62 9.17
CA PRO A 105 17.68 -7.58 8.53
C PRO A 105 17.23 -7.28 7.08
N SER A 106 16.15 -7.93 6.62
CA SER A 106 15.74 -8.00 5.21
C SER A 106 14.22 -7.97 5.09
N PHE A 107 13.68 -8.35 3.94
CA PHE A 107 12.25 -8.25 3.65
C PHE A 107 11.49 -9.42 4.25
N LEU A 108 10.27 -9.16 4.73
CA LEU A 108 9.31 -10.21 5.05
C LEU A 108 8.20 -10.18 4.01
N LEU A 109 8.07 -11.23 3.21
CA LEU A 109 6.99 -11.37 2.23
C LEU A 109 6.06 -12.49 2.68
N ASN A 110 4.77 -12.18 2.88
CA ASN A 110 3.76 -13.12 3.36
C ASN A 110 4.20 -13.93 4.61
N GLY A 111 4.96 -13.27 5.51
CA GLY A 111 5.46 -13.86 6.76
C GLY A 111 6.74 -14.69 6.64
N GLN A 112 7.40 -14.73 5.48
CA GLN A 112 8.68 -15.40 5.26
C GLN A 112 9.80 -14.39 5.00
N VAL A 113 11.02 -14.67 5.46
CA VAL A 113 12.18 -13.79 5.28
C VAL A 113 12.82 -14.03 3.92
N TYR A 114 13.09 -12.95 3.19
CA TYR A 114 13.79 -12.98 1.91
C TYR A 114 14.94 -11.97 1.88
N THR A 115 16.05 -12.38 1.27
CA THR A 115 17.26 -11.57 1.08
C THR A 115 17.56 -11.29 -0.40
N ASP A 116 16.86 -11.96 -1.31
CA ASP A 116 17.12 -11.96 -2.74
C ASP A 116 15.90 -11.51 -3.53
N PHE A 117 16.11 -10.66 -4.52
CA PHE A 117 15.05 -10.06 -5.33
C PHE A 117 14.36 -11.06 -6.25
N GLU A 118 15.13 -11.89 -6.96
CA GLU A 118 14.58 -12.85 -7.93
C GLU A 118 13.72 -13.88 -7.20
N VAL A 119 14.18 -14.35 -6.03
CA VAL A 119 13.44 -15.29 -5.19
C VAL A 119 12.14 -14.66 -4.65
N MET A 120 12.14 -13.37 -4.30
CA MET A 120 10.90 -12.68 -3.91
C MET A 120 9.92 -12.59 -5.08
N GLN A 121 10.39 -12.26 -6.27
CA GLN A 121 9.57 -12.15 -7.46
C GLN A 121 8.88 -13.50 -7.76
N GLU A 122 9.63 -14.60 -7.77
CA GLU A 122 9.07 -15.95 -7.95
C GLU A 122 8.03 -16.28 -6.87
N ALA A 123 8.28 -15.87 -5.62
CA ALA A 123 7.34 -16.11 -4.53
C ALA A 123 6.03 -15.33 -4.68
N ILE A 124 6.06 -14.10 -5.21
CA ILE A 124 4.87 -13.31 -5.54
C ILE A 124 4.07 -14.02 -6.64
N GLU A 125 4.73 -14.36 -7.75
CA GLU A 125 4.10 -15.02 -8.89
C GLU A 125 3.48 -16.37 -8.49
N LEU A 126 4.16 -17.15 -7.65
CA LEU A 126 3.62 -18.41 -7.11
C LEU A 126 2.45 -18.19 -6.14
N ALA A 127 2.41 -17.07 -5.42
CA ALA A 127 1.30 -16.75 -4.53
C ALA A 127 0.03 -16.42 -5.32
N GLU A 128 0.16 -15.68 -6.42
CA GLU A 128 -0.96 -15.31 -7.30
C GLU A 128 -1.67 -16.52 -7.93
N LEU A 129 -0.92 -17.59 -8.21
CA LEU A 129 -1.49 -18.84 -8.74
C LEU A 129 -2.34 -19.62 -7.71
N LYS A 130 -2.23 -19.29 -6.43
CA LYS A 130 -2.94 -20.00 -5.35
C LYS A 130 -4.32 -19.38 -5.14
N LYS A 131 -5.33 -20.24 -5.04
CA LYS A 131 -6.66 -19.82 -4.56
C LYS A 131 -6.57 -19.39 -3.09
N PRO A 132 -7.08 -18.19 -2.72
CA PRO A 132 -7.02 -17.72 -1.35
C PRO A 132 -7.85 -18.60 -0.42
N VAL A 133 -7.52 -18.55 0.88
CA VAL A 133 -8.35 -19.13 1.95
C VAL A 133 -9.42 -18.13 2.36
N ILE A 134 -9.02 -16.86 2.48
CA ILE A 134 -9.82 -15.73 2.94
C ILE A 134 -9.52 -14.54 2.03
N SER A 135 -10.54 -13.75 1.68
CA SER A 135 -10.35 -12.40 1.11
C SER A 135 -10.95 -11.38 2.06
N VAL A 136 -10.31 -10.21 2.10
CA VAL A 136 -10.74 -9.07 2.90
C VAL A 136 -10.75 -7.83 2.01
N VAL A 137 -11.83 -7.07 2.08
CA VAL A 137 -11.94 -5.71 1.50
C VAL A 137 -12.44 -4.80 2.59
N HIS A 138 -12.11 -3.52 2.52
CA HIS A 138 -12.51 -2.56 3.53
C HIS A 138 -13.04 -1.27 2.92
N LYS A 139 -13.80 -0.52 3.72
CA LYS A 139 -14.18 0.87 3.44
C LYS A 139 -13.75 1.72 4.62
N VAL A 140 -13.07 2.82 4.31
CA VAL A 140 -12.79 3.85 5.31
C VAL A 140 -13.84 4.94 5.17
N THR A 141 -14.46 5.31 6.29
CA THR A 141 -15.31 6.50 6.37
C THR A 141 -14.73 7.46 7.39
N GLU A 142 -14.78 8.75 7.08
CA GLU A 142 -14.28 9.81 7.94
C GLU A 142 -15.46 10.64 8.45
N ASN A 143 -15.41 11.00 9.73
CA ASN A 143 -16.24 12.04 10.33
C ASN A 143 -15.33 13.03 11.08
N ASP A 144 -15.92 14.10 11.63
CA ASP A 144 -15.20 15.21 12.27
C ASP A 144 -14.20 14.81 13.37
N THR A 145 -14.27 13.59 13.91
CA THR A 145 -13.43 13.15 15.04
C THR A 145 -12.82 11.76 14.89
N SER A 146 -13.13 11.02 13.83
CA SER A 146 -12.71 9.62 13.71
C SER A 146 -12.70 9.10 12.28
N TRP A 147 -11.78 8.18 12.05
CA TRP A 147 -11.82 7.26 10.92
C TRP A 147 -12.44 5.95 11.38
N ILE A 148 -13.45 5.49 10.65
CA ILE A 148 -14.11 4.21 10.84
C ILE A 148 -13.70 3.31 9.69
N VAL A 149 -13.24 2.11 10.01
CA VAL A 149 -12.84 1.10 9.01
C VAL A 149 -13.79 -0.08 9.13
N ASP A 150 -14.62 -0.25 8.11
CA ASP A 150 -15.52 -1.39 7.98
C ASP A 150 -14.87 -2.44 7.07
N ALA A 151 -14.75 -3.68 7.54
CA ALA A 151 -14.17 -4.78 6.78
C ALA A 151 -15.24 -5.81 6.38
N LYS A 152 -15.17 -6.28 5.14
CA LYS A 152 -15.96 -7.39 4.61
C LYS A 152 -15.02 -8.55 4.30
N ILE A 153 -15.44 -9.75 4.69
CA ILE A 153 -14.62 -10.95 4.66
C ILE A 153 -15.40 -12.07 3.98
N GLU A 154 -14.73 -12.85 3.16
CA GLU A 154 -15.26 -14.10 2.60
C GLU A 154 -14.23 -15.22 2.75
N PHE A 155 -14.69 -16.40 3.15
CA PHE A 155 -13.90 -17.62 3.20
C PHE A 155 -14.21 -18.47 1.98
N TYR A 156 -13.19 -18.84 1.21
CA TYR A 156 -13.34 -19.68 0.01
C TYR A 156 -13.08 -21.16 0.27
N LYS A 157 -12.60 -21.49 1.47
CA LYS A 157 -12.27 -22.84 1.90
C LYS A 157 -12.71 -23.03 3.33
N ASP A 158 -13.18 -24.24 3.64
CA ASP A 158 -13.39 -24.65 5.01
C ASP A 158 -12.05 -24.69 5.74
N THR A 159 -12.02 -24.14 6.94
CA THR A 159 -10.82 -24.08 7.79
C THR A 159 -11.12 -24.76 9.11
N SER A 160 -10.16 -25.51 9.63
CA SER A 160 -10.31 -26.21 10.92
C SER A 160 -10.04 -25.29 12.13
N SER A 161 -9.52 -24.08 11.87
CA SER A 161 -9.24 -23.06 12.87
C SER A 161 -10.32 -21.99 12.84
N ASN A 162 -10.75 -21.52 14.00
CA ASN A 162 -11.55 -20.31 14.13
C ASN A 162 -10.71 -19.08 14.53
N ARG A 163 -9.38 -19.23 14.63
CA ARG A 163 -8.46 -18.18 15.11
C ARG A 163 -7.92 -17.36 13.95
N PHE A 164 -8.80 -16.64 13.28
CA PHE A 164 -8.41 -15.65 12.28
C PHE A 164 -8.42 -14.28 12.90
N THR A 165 -7.44 -13.46 12.53
CA THR A 165 -7.31 -12.12 13.05
C THR A 165 -7.25 -11.15 11.89
N ILE A 166 -8.04 -10.07 11.94
CA ILE A 166 -7.87 -8.95 11.00
C ILE A 166 -6.95 -7.92 11.64
N GLU A 167 -5.90 -7.59 10.91
CA GLU A 167 -5.02 -6.48 11.21
C GLU A 167 -5.37 -5.28 10.34
N THR A 168 -5.40 -4.09 10.93
CA THR A 168 -5.69 -2.86 10.21
C THR A 168 -4.72 -1.79 10.66
N TYR A 169 -3.93 -1.30 9.72
CA TYR A 169 -2.88 -0.32 9.95
C TYR A 169 -3.23 1.01 9.31
N MET A 170 -2.97 2.08 10.04
CA MET A 170 -2.87 3.42 9.47
C MET A 170 -1.45 3.62 8.98
N VAL A 171 -1.32 3.92 7.70
CA VAL A 171 -0.05 4.19 7.04
C VAL A 171 0.01 5.65 6.60
N LEU A 172 1.22 6.18 6.51
CA LEU A 172 1.47 7.55 6.07
C LEU A 172 2.39 7.55 4.86
N GLU A 173 2.08 8.41 3.90
CA GLU A 173 3.02 8.88 2.90
C GLU A 173 3.54 10.24 3.35
N VAL A 174 4.81 10.30 3.74
CA VAL A 174 5.37 11.52 4.31
C VAL A 174 6.40 12.12 3.37
N PRO A 175 6.21 13.37 2.88
CA PRO A 175 7.21 14.00 2.06
C PRO A 175 8.47 14.31 2.89
N GLY A 176 9.63 14.08 2.30
CA GLY A 176 10.93 14.36 2.92
C GLY A 176 11.22 15.86 2.89
N ILE A 177 10.59 16.61 3.78
CA ILE A 177 10.64 18.08 3.86
C ILE A 177 11.04 18.54 5.26
N VAL A 178 11.44 19.81 5.38
CA VAL A 178 11.49 20.49 6.67
C VAL A 178 10.10 21.03 7.01
N ASN A 179 9.57 20.65 8.17
CA ASN A 179 8.27 21.13 8.67
C ASN A 179 8.43 21.69 10.10
N GLY A 180 8.56 23.01 10.19
CA GLY A 180 8.85 23.68 11.46
C GLY A 180 10.21 23.26 12.02
N GLU A 181 10.22 22.72 13.23
CA GLU A 181 11.45 22.21 13.89
C GLU A 181 11.77 20.75 13.54
N ILE A 182 10.90 20.07 12.79
CA ILE A 182 11.07 18.67 12.42
C ILE A 182 11.66 18.60 11.01
N ASP A 183 12.87 18.06 10.91
CA ASP A 183 13.50 17.72 9.64
C ASP A 183 13.16 16.28 9.25
N LEU A 184 12.35 16.12 8.20
CA LEU A 184 11.96 14.81 7.66
C LEU A 184 12.71 14.51 6.36
N ARG A 185 13.69 15.33 5.96
CA ARG A 185 14.45 15.11 4.73
C ARG A 185 15.27 13.82 4.84
N PHE A 186 15.30 13.06 3.74
CA PHE A 186 16.18 11.91 3.57
C PHE A 186 17.60 12.36 3.22
N PRO A 187 18.67 11.86 3.87
CA PRO A 187 20.04 12.32 3.66
C PRO A 187 20.49 12.17 2.21
N ILE A 188 21.48 12.98 1.83
CA ILE A 188 22.08 12.91 0.50
C ILE A 188 22.66 11.51 0.26
N VAL A 189 22.28 10.91 -0.87
CA VAL A 189 22.84 9.67 -1.37
C VAL A 189 23.33 9.92 -2.78
N THR A 190 24.64 9.78 -2.97
CA THR A 190 25.34 10.09 -4.21
C THR A 190 24.59 9.52 -5.42
N ASP A 191 24.33 10.39 -6.39
CA ASP A 191 23.64 10.10 -7.65
C ASP A 191 22.19 9.59 -7.56
N VAL A 192 21.56 9.58 -6.38
CA VAL A 192 20.17 9.11 -6.19
C VAL A 192 19.28 10.13 -5.48
N ILE A 193 19.71 10.67 -4.34
CA ILE A 193 18.96 11.65 -3.55
C ILE A 193 19.85 12.85 -3.25
N ASN A 194 19.32 14.04 -3.50
CA ASN A 194 19.92 15.30 -3.07
C ASN A 194 18.94 16.07 -2.18
N GLN A 195 19.45 17.11 -1.53
CA GLN A 195 18.70 17.95 -0.62
C GLN A 195 18.89 19.43 -0.97
N ASP A 196 17.82 20.20 -0.83
CA ASP A 196 17.87 21.66 -0.71
C ASP A 196 17.40 22.08 0.69
N ASP A 197 17.30 23.39 0.95
CA ASP A 197 16.89 23.93 2.25
C ASP A 197 15.47 23.52 2.67
N LYS A 198 14.65 23.00 1.75
CA LYS A 198 13.23 22.69 1.98
C LYS A 198 12.92 21.21 1.89
N ARG A 199 13.62 20.43 1.07
CA ARG A 199 13.25 19.06 0.75
C ARG A 199 14.41 18.17 0.30
N SER A 200 14.21 16.86 0.40
CA SER A 200 14.93 15.86 -0.37
C SER A 200 14.23 15.58 -1.68
N PHE A 201 14.98 15.34 -2.74
CA PHE A 201 14.45 15.05 -4.07
C PHE A 201 15.34 14.07 -4.84
N TRP A 202 14.74 13.40 -5.81
CA TRP A 202 15.44 12.46 -6.70
C TRP A 202 16.35 13.21 -7.68
N THR A 203 17.60 12.76 -7.82
CA THR A 203 18.58 13.42 -8.71
C THR A 203 18.52 12.95 -10.16
N ARG A 204 17.80 11.86 -10.42
CA ARG A 204 17.63 11.26 -11.75
C ARG A 204 16.31 10.51 -11.82
N ASP A 205 15.86 10.27 -13.05
CA ASP A 205 14.79 9.31 -13.28
C ASP A 205 15.26 7.91 -12.90
N ILE A 206 14.43 7.20 -12.15
CA ILE A 206 14.59 5.77 -11.85
C ILE A 206 13.60 5.04 -12.77
N PRO A 207 14.07 4.45 -13.89
CA PRO A 207 13.20 3.69 -14.76
C PRO A 207 12.81 2.38 -14.10
N SER A 208 11.60 1.92 -14.39
CA SER A 208 11.21 0.56 -14.05
C SER A 208 12.02 -0.48 -14.82
N LEU A 209 12.26 -1.64 -14.20
CA LEU A 209 12.96 -2.74 -14.86
C LEU A 209 12.09 -3.44 -15.91
N ASP A 210 10.79 -3.52 -15.67
CA ASP A 210 9.86 -4.35 -16.44
C ASP A 210 8.82 -3.53 -17.25
N SER A 211 8.89 -2.20 -17.21
CA SER A 211 7.96 -1.34 -17.92
C SER A 211 8.62 -0.05 -18.43
N SER A 212 7.90 0.71 -19.25
CA SER A 212 8.30 2.05 -19.65
C SER A 212 8.03 3.13 -18.60
N GLU A 213 7.53 2.74 -17.43
CA GLU A 213 7.23 3.69 -16.35
C GLU A 213 8.50 4.16 -15.63
N ILE A 214 8.42 5.35 -15.05
CA ILE A 214 9.47 5.91 -14.21
C ILE A 214 8.94 5.87 -12.78
N VAL A 215 9.54 5.02 -11.94
CA VAL A 215 9.09 4.80 -10.55
C VAL A 215 9.42 5.99 -9.64
N ALA A 216 10.41 6.80 -10.02
CA ALA A 216 10.71 8.07 -9.39
C ALA A 216 11.32 9.03 -10.42
N ARG A 217 10.77 10.23 -10.56
CA ARG A 217 11.25 11.21 -11.55
C ARG A 217 12.24 12.18 -10.93
N VAL A 218 13.17 12.64 -11.76
CA VAL A 218 14.12 13.69 -11.39
C VAL A 218 13.40 14.92 -10.85
N ASN A 219 13.93 15.50 -9.78
CA ASN A 219 13.38 16.63 -9.04
C ASN A 219 12.04 16.40 -8.32
N ASP A 220 11.45 15.21 -8.37
CA ASP A 220 10.30 14.91 -7.51
C ASP A 220 10.74 14.84 -6.05
N THR A 221 9.88 15.31 -5.14
CA THR A 221 10.14 15.23 -3.70
C THR A 221 10.20 13.76 -3.30
N TYR A 222 11.22 13.40 -2.51
CA TYR A 222 11.28 12.07 -1.92
C TYR A 222 10.12 11.87 -0.96
N ILE A 223 9.43 10.74 -1.05
CA ILE A 223 8.33 10.37 -0.16
C ILE A 223 8.74 9.12 0.63
N HIS A 224 8.59 9.19 1.95
CA HIS A 224 8.59 8.02 2.83
C HIS A 224 7.23 7.32 2.66
N ASN A 225 7.16 6.34 1.76
CA ASN A 225 5.90 5.66 1.43
C ASN A 225 5.48 4.68 2.53
N ASN A 226 4.18 4.45 2.70
CA ASN A 226 3.59 3.39 3.52
C ASN A 226 4.23 3.21 4.92
N VAL A 227 4.61 4.31 5.58
CA VAL A 227 5.18 4.28 6.92
C VAL A 227 4.08 3.91 7.91
N VAL A 228 4.27 2.82 8.66
CA VAL A 228 3.29 2.42 9.67
C VAL A 228 3.27 3.42 10.81
N TYR A 229 2.12 4.07 10.97
CA TYR A 229 1.92 5.05 12.02
C TYR A 229 1.21 4.44 13.22
N LYS A 230 0.09 3.73 12.98
CA LYS A 230 -0.79 3.25 14.06
C LYS A 230 -1.49 1.95 13.70
N ASN A 231 -1.83 1.15 14.72
CA ASN A 231 -2.79 0.04 14.60
C ASN A 231 -4.18 0.50 15.05
N PHE A 232 -5.23 0.11 14.34
CA PHE A 232 -6.62 0.37 14.74
C PHE A 232 -7.06 -0.47 15.95
N ASN A 233 -6.45 -1.63 16.17
CA ASN A 233 -6.59 -2.42 17.38
C ASN A 233 -5.68 -1.88 18.50
N LYS A 234 -6.30 -1.33 19.54
CA LYS A 234 -5.61 -0.75 20.71
C LYS A 234 -5.09 -1.79 21.72
N LYS A 235 -5.56 -3.04 21.64
CA LYS A 235 -5.26 -4.11 22.61
C LYS A 235 -4.10 -5.00 22.17
N ASN A 236 -3.95 -5.21 20.86
CA ASN A 236 -2.98 -6.15 20.29
C ASN A 236 -2.44 -5.61 18.95
N PRO A 237 -1.10 -5.53 18.76
CA PRO A 237 -0.53 -5.17 17.45
C PRO A 237 -0.85 -6.19 16.34
N PHE A 238 -1.27 -7.41 16.68
CA PHE A 238 -1.64 -8.46 15.72
C PHE A 238 -3.13 -8.52 15.42
N GLY A 239 -3.89 -7.45 15.72
CA GLY A 239 -5.27 -7.30 15.23
C GLY A 239 -6.38 -7.91 16.10
N THR A 240 -7.59 -7.93 15.54
CA THR A 240 -8.84 -8.35 16.19
C THR A 240 -9.25 -9.76 15.76
N ASN A 241 -9.46 -10.66 16.72
CA ASN A 241 -9.89 -12.03 16.46
C ASN A 241 -11.34 -12.03 15.92
N LEU A 242 -11.59 -12.80 14.87
CA LEU A 242 -12.92 -12.93 14.26
C LEU A 242 -13.91 -13.74 15.08
N ALA A 243 -13.42 -14.55 16.03
CA ALA A 243 -14.25 -15.40 16.87
C ALA A 243 -14.64 -14.77 18.23
N ASP A 244 -14.13 -13.57 18.54
CA ASP A 244 -14.46 -12.82 19.76
C ASP A 244 -15.68 -11.92 19.55
#